data_AF-X1L5B2-F1
#
_entry.id   AF-X1L5B2-F1
#
_cell.length_a   1.000
_cell.length_b   1.000
_cell.length_c   1.000
_cell.angle_alpha   90.00
_cell.angle_beta   90.00
_cell.angle_gamma   90.00
#
_symmetry.space_group_name_H-M   'P 1'
#
loop_
_entity.id
_entity.type
_entity.pdbx_description
1 polymer ?
#
loop_
_entity_poly.entity_id
_entity_poly.type
_entity_poly.pdbx_seq_one_letter_code
_entity_poly.pdbx_strand_id
1 'polypeptide(L)'
;NRFEPVSGVKVTFYDAGHILGSSVILLEIEGKRILFSGDLGRKDMPIIKDPSVLQDIDYLILESTYGGRTHKSFQGMTDEFRDIIEKGKRNGSKILIPAFAVERTQLLVTILKNLYDEGTLKEVPVYVDSPLATNVTDVFRKHPECFDKETYKIFTDSDPFNFAGLNYVKNTEESKSLNARQGPMIIISASGMCEGGRITHHLIHSIENGDNIIIISGFQARGTLGRKILEKTKKVWIFNDEYEVRAKIYFMGGLSAHADSNDLVDYVKKTNNGRLKKIYLIHGDIEEAIALQGKLESMDNVDADIPQSMTQINV
;
A
#
# COMPACT_ATOMS: atom_id res chain seq x y z
N ASN A 1 10.40 20.30 11.52
CA ASN A 1 9.16 19.50 11.70
C ASN A 1 8.33 19.90 12.93
N ARG A 2 8.78 20.81 13.83
CA ARG A 2 8.02 21.29 15.00
C ARG A 2 7.44 22.69 14.77
N PHE A 3 6.21 22.93 15.22
CA PHE A 3 5.56 24.25 15.22
C PHE A 3 4.48 24.35 16.32
N GLU A 4 3.92 25.54 16.54
CA GLU A 4 2.90 25.83 17.54
C GLU A 4 1.68 26.49 16.87
N PRO A 5 0.63 25.73 16.49
CA PRO A 5 -0.55 26.29 15.81
C PRO A 5 -1.35 27.26 16.69
N VAL A 6 -1.38 27.01 17.99
CA VAL A 6 -2.02 27.85 19.02
C VAL A 6 -1.19 27.80 20.29
N SER A 7 -1.27 28.86 21.09
CA SER A 7 -0.50 28.98 22.34
C SER A 7 -0.71 27.76 23.25
N GLY A 8 0.39 27.14 23.66
CA GLY A 8 0.39 25.99 24.57
C GLY A 8 0.22 24.62 23.89
N VAL A 9 0.10 24.58 22.56
CA VAL A 9 -0.02 23.33 21.77
C VAL A 9 1.16 23.22 20.83
N LYS A 10 2.10 22.32 21.11
CA LYS A 10 3.24 22.06 20.22
C LYS A 10 2.99 20.81 19.40
N VAL A 11 3.28 20.88 18.11
CA VAL A 11 3.08 19.79 17.16
C VAL A 11 4.41 19.47 16.52
N THR A 12 4.78 18.19 16.48
CA THR A 12 5.97 17.71 15.75
C THR A 12 5.59 16.54 14.85
N PHE A 13 5.95 16.63 13.57
CA PHE A 13 5.77 15.54 12.60
C PHE A 13 6.98 14.61 12.55
N TYR A 14 6.72 13.33 12.54
CA TYR A 14 7.70 12.26 12.34
C TYR A 14 7.21 11.34 11.22
N ASP A 15 8.11 10.58 10.61
CA ASP A 15 7.74 9.71 9.48
C ASP A 15 6.81 8.58 9.96
N ALA A 16 5.70 8.32 9.24
CA ALA A 16 4.83 7.18 9.53
C ALA A 16 5.15 5.93 8.71
N GLY A 17 6.02 6.03 7.69
CA GLY A 17 6.40 4.92 6.81
C GLY A 17 5.26 4.32 6.00
N HIS A 18 4.11 5.01 5.89
CA HIS A 18 2.91 4.49 5.24
C HIS A 18 2.86 4.83 3.75
N ILE A 19 2.93 6.12 3.44
CA ILE A 19 3.08 6.65 2.08
C ILE A 19 4.08 7.81 2.09
N LEU A 20 4.54 8.24 0.91
CA LEU A 20 5.39 9.43 0.77
C LEU A 20 4.80 10.65 1.51
N GLY A 21 5.54 11.15 2.51
CA GLY A 21 5.13 12.30 3.32
C GLY A 21 4.12 11.99 4.44
N SER A 22 3.71 10.73 4.61
CA SER A 22 2.89 10.30 5.76
C SER A 22 3.60 10.62 7.08
N SER A 23 2.83 10.93 8.11
CA SER A 23 3.41 11.37 9.38
C SER A 23 2.67 10.88 10.61
N VAL A 24 3.46 10.47 11.60
CA VAL A 24 3.05 10.35 13.01
C VAL A 24 3.14 11.74 13.62
N ILE A 25 2.12 12.13 14.39
CA ILE A 25 2.00 13.47 14.96
C ILE A 25 2.17 13.40 16.47
N LEU A 26 3.21 14.02 17.01
CA LEU A 26 3.37 14.24 18.44
C LEU A 26 2.75 15.59 18.82
N LEU A 27 1.77 15.55 19.72
CA LEU A 27 1.17 16.72 20.36
C LEU A 27 1.70 16.86 21.79
N GLU A 28 2.18 18.04 22.14
CA GLU A 28 2.56 18.38 23.51
C GLU A 28 1.65 19.51 24.01
N ILE A 29 0.81 19.20 24.99
CA ILE A 29 -0.24 20.10 25.51
C ILE A 29 -0.23 19.99 27.04
N GLU A 30 -0.07 21.12 27.74
CA GLU A 30 -0.11 21.18 29.21
C GLU A 30 0.80 20.12 29.90
N GLY A 31 1.97 19.85 29.31
CA GLY A 31 2.93 18.86 29.82
C GLY A 31 2.63 17.39 29.49
N LYS A 32 1.52 17.11 28.80
CA LYS A 32 1.15 15.79 28.29
C LYS A 32 1.66 15.59 26.87
N ARG A 33 2.05 14.36 26.54
CA ARG A 33 2.56 13.95 25.22
C ARG A 33 1.62 12.92 24.60
N ILE A 34 0.92 13.30 23.53
CA ILE A 34 -0.05 12.47 22.83
C ILE A 34 0.51 12.16 21.44
N LEU A 35 0.66 10.89 21.10
CA LEU A 35 1.12 10.46 19.79
C LEU A 35 -0.07 9.97 18.97
N PHE A 36 -0.26 10.53 17.77
CA PHE A 36 -1.26 10.08 16.82
C PHE A 36 -0.55 9.39 15.65
N SER A 37 -0.81 8.09 15.45
CA SER A 37 -0.10 7.32 14.41
C SER A 37 -0.46 7.75 12.99
N GLY A 38 -1.72 8.18 12.77
CA GLY A 38 -2.30 8.13 11.43
C GLY A 38 -2.33 6.69 10.93
N ASP A 39 -2.23 6.51 9.62
CA ASP A 39 -1.97 5.20 9.03
C ASP A 39 -0.47 4.90 9.20
N LEU A 40 -0.17 3.79 9.87
CA LEU A 40 1.19 3.40 10.19
C LEU A 40 1.73 2.46 9.12
N GLY A 41 2.95 2.71 8.69
CA GLY A 41 3.69 1.91 7.74
C GLY A 41 4.14 0.56 8.26
N ARG A 42 4.50 -0.30 7.32
CA ARG A 42 5.28 -1.51 7.62
C ARG A 42 6.76 -1.16 7.60
N LYS A 43 7.53 -1.80 8.47
CA LYS A 43 8.98 -1.75 8.41
C LYS A 43 9.52 -2.54 7.22
N ASP A 44 10.74 -2.22 6.82
CA ASP A 44 11.52 -2.92 5.79
C ASP A 44 10.80 -2.98 4.42
N MET A 45 9.89 -2.03 4.17
CA MET A 45 9.30 -1.81 2.85
C MET A 45 10.21 -0.89 2.05
N PRO A 46 10.41 -1.15 0.74
CA PRO A 46 11.27 -0.30 -0.06
C PRO A 46 10.62 1.05 -0.33
N ILE A 47 11.43 2.00 -0.81
CA ILE A 47 11.11 3.37 -1.16
C ILE A 47 11.15 4.30 0.03
N ILE A 48 10.23 4.16 0.99
CA ILE A 48 10.05 5.12 2.09
C ILE A 48 10.68 4.60 3.38
N LYS A 49 11.02 5.53 4.28
CA LYS A 49 11.61 5.18 5.58
C LYS A 49 10.64 4.38 6.45
N ASP A 50 11.22 3.59 7.35
CA ASP A 50 10.44 2.95 8.41
C ASP A 50 9.70 3.96 9.29
N PRO A 51 8.57 3.56 9.89
CA PRO A 51 7.86 4.39 10.85
C PRO A 51 8.75 4.82 12.01
N SER A 52 8.69 6.10 12.35
CA SER A 52 9.40 6.65 13.50
C SER A 52 8.79 6.13 14.80
N VAL A 53 9.63 5.58 15.66
CA VAL A 53 9.26 5.15 17.02
C VAL A 53 9.62 6.25 18.00
N LEU A 54 8.66 6.63 18.84
CA LEU A 54 8.86 7.63 19.88
C LEU A 54 8.65 7.01 21.26
N GLN A 55 9.47 7.41 22.21
CA GLN A 55 9.30 7.08 23.62
C GLN A 55 8.85 8.33 24.40
N ASP A 56 8.65 8.16 25.70
CA ASP A 56 8.23 9.23 26.62
C ASP A 56 6.90 9.87 26.22
N ILE A 57 5.93 9.07 25.78
CA ILE A 57 4.57 9.52 25.48
C ILE A 57 3.61 9.08 26.60
N ASP A 58 2.59 9.90 26.86
CA ASP A 58 1.55 9.61 27.86
C ASP A 58 0.40 8.81 27.23
N TYR A 59 0.02 9.13 25.99
CA TYR A 59 -1.10 8.52 25.28
C TYR A 59 -0.73 8.21 23.83
N LEU A 60 -1.19 7.07 23.33
CA LEU A 60 -1.04 6.67 21.93
C LEU A 60 -2.43 6.49 21.29
N ILE A 61 -2.67 7.15 20.16
CA ILE A 61 -3.82 6.91 19.31
C ILE A 61 -3.29 6.16 18.08
N LEU A 62 -3.69 4.89 17.95
CA LEU A 62 -3.10 3.93 17.02
C LEU A 62 -4.15 3.41 16.03
N GLU A 63 -3.80 3.31 14.76
CA GLU A 63 -4.64 2.63 13.76
C GLU A 63 -4.78 1.12 14.04
N SER A 64 -5.81 0.50 13.48
CA SER A 64 -6.11 -0.92 13.70
C SER A 64 -6.55 -1.64 12.43
N THR A 65 -6.19 -1.13 11.25
CA THR A 65 -6.65 -1.63 9.94
C THR A 65 -6.41 -3.14 9.77
N TYR A 66 -5.26 -3.63 10.24
CA TYR A 66 -4.88 -5.05 10.22
C TYR A 66 -4.62 -5.63 11.61
N GLY A 67 -5.32 -5.11 12.63
CA GLY A 67 -5.11 -5.49 14.03
C GLY A 67 -5.19 -7.00 14.33
N GLY A 68 -5.98 -7.76 13.57
CA GLY A 68 -6.13 -9.20 13.69
C GLY A 68 -5.37 -10.02 12.64
N ARG A 69 -4.73 -9.40 11.65
CA ARG A 69 -4.14 -10.08 10.48
C ARG A 69 -2.64 -9.86 10.38
N THR A 70 -1.96 -10.82 9.75
CA THR A 70 -0.54 -10.71 9.42
C THR A 70 -0.34 -10.74 7.92
N HIS A 71 0.71 -10.09 7.46
CA HIS A 71 1.12 -10.08 6.07
C HIS A 71 2.15 -11.18 5.79
N LYS A 72 2.19 -11.65 4.54
CA LYS A 72 3.35 -12.41 4.05
C LYS A 72 4.59 -11.51 4.10
N SER A 73 5.76 -12.13 4.24
CA SER A 73 7.03 -11.41 4.13
C SER A 73 7.16 -10.77 2.75
N PHE A 74 7.83 -9.61 2.69
CA PHE A 74 8.08 -8.90 1.43
C PHE A 74 8.84 -9.78 0.42
N GLN A 75 9.84 -10.53 0.89
CA GLN A 75 10.59 -11.47 0.05
C GLN A 75 9.71 -12.57 -0.53
N GLY A 76 8.92 -13.26 0.29
CA GLY A 76 8.05 -14.33 -0.19
C GLY A 76 6.98 -13.85 -1.16
N MET A 77 6.51 -12.61 -1.00
CA MET A 77 5.62 -11.96 -1.96
C MET A 77 6.33 -11.62 -3.28
N THR A 78 7.57 -11.17 -3.23
CA THR A 78 8.38 -10.87 -4.42
C THR A 78 8.70 -12.14 -5.22
N ASP A 79 8.97 -13.26 -4.53
CA ASP A 79 9.20 -14.55 -5.18
C ASP A 79 7.92 -15.06 -5.87
N GLU A 80 6.76 -14.97 -5.20
CA GLU A 80 5.46 -15.30 -5.82
C GLU A 80 5.17 -14.42 -7.05
N PHE A 81 5.52 -13.13 -6.99
CA PHE A 81 5.36 -12.22 -8.13
C PHE A 81 6.24 -12.59 -9.31
N ARG A 82 7.50 -12.95 -9.05
CA ARG A 82 8.45 -13.45 -10.05
C ARG A 82 7.86 -14.65 -10.79
N ASP A 83 7.35 -15.64 -10.06
CA ASP A 83 6.75 -16.85 -10.63
C ASP A 83 5.53 -16.55 -11.52
N ILE A 84 4.67 -15.61 -11.10
CA ILE A 84 3.50 -15.19 -11.86
C ILE A 84 3.92 -14.50 -13.16
N ILE A 85 4.93 -13.62 -13.11
CA ILE A 85 5.44 -12.92 -14.29
C ILE A 85 6.08 -13.90 -15.26
N GLU A 86 6.91 -14.84 -14.80
CA GLU A 86 7.53 -15.85 -15.67
C GLU A 86 6.48 -16.76 -16.33
N LYS A 87 5.43 -17.13 -15.59
CA LYS A 87 4.30 -17.86 -16.14
C LYS A 87 3.57 -17.04 -17.20
N GLY A 88 3.32 -15.75 -16.94
CA GLY A 88 2.68 -14.86 -17.90
C GLY A 88 3.52 -14.65 -19.16
N LYS A 89 4.83 -14.44 -19.01
CA LYS A 89 5.79 -14.34 -20.11
C LYS A 89 5.77 -15.57 -21.01
N ARG A 90 5.86 -16.77 -20.43
CA ARG A 90 5.84 -18.05 -21.17
C ARG A 90 4.56 -18.26 -21.98
N ASN A 91 3.42 -17.80 -21.46
CA ASN A 91 2.12 -17.98 -22.10
C ASN A 91 1.74 -16.82 -23.03
N GLY A 92 2.59 -15.78 -23.17
CA GLY A 92 2.24 -14.57 -23.92
C GLY A 92 1.08 -13.77 -23.29
N SER A 93 0.88 -13.90 -21.98
CA SER A 93 -0.26 -13.33 -21.25
C SER A 93 -0.20 -11.81 -21.17
N LYS A 94 -1.37 -11.17 -21.21
CA LYS A 94 -1.52 -9.83 -20.64
C LYS A 94 -1.68 -9.94 -19.13
N ILE A 95 -0.84 -9.22 -18.37
CA ILE A 95 -0.89 -9.15 -16.92
C ILE A 95 -1.44 -7.78 -16.52
N LEU A 96 -2.62 -7.74 -15.91
CA LEU A 96 -3.23 -6.52 -15.39
C LEU A 96 -3.04 -6.42 -13.89
N ILE A 97 -2.60 -5.26 -13.42
CA ILE A 97 -2.39 -4.97 -11.99
C ILE A 97 -3.17 -3.69 -11.62
N PRO A 98 -4.41 -3.82 -11.12
CA PRO A 98 -5.13 -2.72 -10.51
C PRO A 98 -4.35 -2.18 -9.30
N ALA A 99 -3.95 -0.91 -9.33
CA ALA A 99 -3.15 -0.31 -8.27
C ALA A 99 -3.62 1.12 -7.94
N PHE A 100 -3.44 1.53 -6.68
CA PHE A 100 -3.58 2.93 -6.29
C PHE A 100 -2.47 3.76 -6.95
N ALA A 101 -2.83 4.98 -7.35
CA ALA A 101 -1.91 5.87 -8.06
C ALA A 101 -0.77 6.39 -7.18
N VAL A 102 -1.03 6.51 -5.88
CA VAL A 102 -0.06 6.91 -4.85
C VAL A 102 0.46 5.67 -4.14
N GLU A 103 1.77 5.64 -3.91
CA GLU A 103 2.55 4.58 -3.27
C GLU A 103 2.56 3.23 -4.01
N ARG A 104 1.38 2.61 -4.20
CA ARG A 104 1.28 1.22 -4.68
C ARG A 104 1.88 1.05 -6.07
N THR A 105 1.62 1.98 -6.96
CA THR A 105 2.17 1.95 -8.32
C THR A 105 3.69 2.07 -8.28
N GLN A 106 4.24 2.96 -7.44
CA GLN A 106 5.67 3.20 -7.31
C GLN A 106 6.39 2.00 -6.70
N LEU A 107 5.79 1.36 -5.69
CA LEU A 107 6.26 0.11 -5.10
C LEU A 107 6.32 -1.02 -6.13
N LEU A 108 5.25 -1.20 -6.92
CA LEU A 108 5.21 -2.18 -8.00
C LEU A 108 6.28 -1.91 -9.06
N VAL A 109 6.47 -0.66 -9.46
CA VAL A 109 7.53 -0.27 -10.41
C VAL A 109 8.92 -0.60 -9.86
N THR A 110 9.16 -0.36 -8.57
CA THR A 110 10.45 -0.66 -7.93
C THR A 110 10.71 -2.17 -7.88
N ILE A 111 9.70 -2.98 -7.56
CA ILE A 111 9.80 -4.44 -7.60
C ILE A 111 10.06 -4.93 -9.03
N LEU A 112 9.33 -4.40 -10.02
CA LEU A 112 9.53 -4.73 -11.42
C LEU A 112 10.91 -4.33 -11.94
N LYS A 113 11.46 -3.20 -11.46
CA LYS A 113 12.83 -2.79 -11.75
C LYS A 113 13.82 -3.82 -11.24
N ASN A 114 13.68 -4.29 -10.00
CA ASN A 114 14.57 -5.34 -9.47
C ASN A 114 14.48 -6.62 -10.33
N LEU A 115 13.27 -7.05 -10.70
CA LEU A 115 13.07 -8.20 -11.60
C LEU A 115 13.62 -7.97 -13.02
N TYR A 116 13.67 -6.72 -13.48
CA TYR A 116 14.31 -6.36 -14.74
C TYR A 116 15.83 -6.45 -14.65
N ASP A 117 16.40 -5.90 -13.58
CA ASP A 117 17.84 -5.90 -13.33
C ASP A 117 18.36 -7.34 -13.10
N GLU A 118 17.55 -8.22 -12.49
CA GLU A 118 17.78 -9.68 -12.38
C GLU A 118 17.63 -10.44 -13.71
N GLY A 119 17.00 -9.84 -14.71
CA GLY A 119 16.80 -10.42 -16.04
C GLY A 119 15.45 -11.12 -16.26
N THR A 120 14.67 -11.40 -15.22
CA THR A 120 13.36 -12.05 -15.31
C THR A 120 12.39 -11.27 -16.22
N LEU A 121 12.39 -9.94 -16.11
CA LEU A 121 11.47 -9.06 -16.85
C LEU A 121 12.00 -8.62 -18.22
N LYS A 122 13.21 -9.04 -18.64
CA LYS A 122 13.75 -8.65 -19.96
C LYS A 122 12.76 -9.02 -21.07
N GLU A 123 12.58 -8.10 -22.02
CA GLU A 123 11.68 -8.23 -23.18
C GLU A 123 10.17 -8.19 -22.88
N VAL A 124 9.76 -8.00 -21.62
CA VAL A 124 8.34 -7.80 -21.26
C VAL A 124 8.09 -6.31 -21.03
N PRO A 125 7.39 -5.61 -21.95
CA PRO A 125 7.08 -4.19 -21.75
C PRO A 125 6.10 -4.01 -20.58
N VAL A 126 6.36 -2.98 -19.78
CA VAL A 126 5.53 -2.56 -18.66
C VAL A 126 4.93 -1.20 -18.95
N TYR A 127 3.63 -1.06 -18.73
CA TYR A 127 2.89 0.19 -18.91
C TYR A 127 2.27 0.63 -17.60
N VAL A 128 2.62 1.82 -17.14
CA VAL A 128 1.88 2.53 -16.08
C VAL A 128 0.83 3.39 -16.77
N ASP A 129 -0.39 2.86 -16.86
CA ASP A 129 -1.50 3.52 -17.53
C ASP A 129 -2.41 4.24 -16.53
N SER A 130 -1.86 5.31 -15.97
CA SER A 130 -2.55 6.22 -15.05
C SER A 130 -1.87 7.59 -15.08
N PRO A 131 -2.52 8.64 -15.60
CA PRO A 131 -1.98 9.99 -15.60
C PRO A 131 -1.67 10.47 -14.18
N LEU A 132 -2.55 10.13 -13.23
CA LEU A 132 -2.35 10.45 -11.82
C LEU A 132 -1.13 9.71 -11.26
N ALA A 133 -0.99 8.41 -11.51
CA ALA A 133 0.17 7.66 -11.00
C ALA A 133 1.48 8.19 -11.59
N THR A 134 1.47 8.57 -12.87
CA THR A 134 2.63 9.18 -13.51
C THR A 134 3.01 10.51 -12.85
N ASN A 135 2.04 11.40 -12.63
CA ASN A 135 2.27 12.67 -11.97
C ASN A 135 2.74 12.49 -10.51
N VAL A 136 2.20 11.49 -9.82
CA VAL A 136 2.63 11.15 -8.46
C VAL A 136 4.05 10.62 -8.45
N THR A 137 4.46 9.77 -9.39
CA THR A 137 5.86 9.35 -9.51
C THR A 137 6.80 10.54 -9.70
N ASP A 138 6.39 11.58 -10.43
CA ASP A 138 7.17 12.82 -10.54
C ASP A 138 7.28 13.59 -9.20
N VAL A 139 6.33 13.42 -8.28
CA VAL A 139 6.44 13.92 -6.90
C VAL A 139 7.46 13.11 -6.11
N PHE A 140 7.45 11.77 -6.19
CA PHE A 140 8.46 10.93 -5.54
C PHE A 140 9.88 11.36 -5.95
N ARG A 141 10.13 11.53 -7.25
CA ARG A 141 11.43 11.99 -7.78
C ARG A 141 11.89 13.34 -7.21
N LYS A 142 10.96 14.20 -6.79
CA LYS A 142 11.24 15.53 -6.21
C LYS A 142 11.48 15.51 -4.70
N HIS A 143 11.15 14.42 -4.03
CA HIS A 143 11.23 14.28 -2.58
C HIS A 143 12.11 13.11 -2.12
N PRO A 144 13.37 13.02 -2.57
CA PRO A 144 14.27 11.94 -2.17
C PRO A 144 14.62 11.96 -0.68
N GLU A 145 14.40 13.08 0.02
CA GLU A 145 14.54 13.17 1.48
C GLU A 145 13.60 12.24 2.25
N CYS A 146 12.53 11.76 1.62
CA CYS A 146 11.61 10.78 2.19
C CYS A 146 12.07 9.33 1.99
N PHE A 147 13.11 9.09 1.19
CA PHE A 147 13.50 7.73 0.84
C PHE A 147 14.24 7.00 1.97
N ASP A 148 14.09 5.67 1.98
CA ASP A 148 15.00 4.78 2.70
C ASP A 148 16.43 4.89 2.15
N LYS A 149 17.40 4.27 2.84
CA LYS A 149 18.82 4.41 2.47
C LYS A 149 19.12 3.73 1.14
N GLU A 150 18.50 2.59 0.90
CA GLU A 150 18.68 1.73 -0.26
C GLU A 150 18.19 2.42 -1.55
N THR A 151 16.97 2.94 -1.52
CA THR A 151 16.33 3.68 -2.62
C THR A 151 17.02 5.02 -2.83
N TYR A 152 17.42 5.72 -1.76
CA TYR A 152 18.21 6.95 -1.90
C TYR A 152 19.53 6.70 -2.63
N LYS A 153 20.21 5.59 -2.34
CA LYS A 153 21.43 5.19 -3.05
C LYS A 153 21.15 4.89 -4.53
N ILE A 154 20.08 4.15 -4.83
CA ILE A 154 19.68 3.92 -6.23
C ILE A 154 19.42 5.25 -6.92
N PHE A 155 18.69 6.17 -6.27
CA PHE A 155 18.36 7.50 -6.78
C PHE A 155 19.60 8.34 -7.12
N THR A 156 20.69 8.23 -6.35
CA THR A 156 21.94 8.94 -6.66
C THR A 156 22.65 8.39 -7.91
N ASP A 157 22.44 7.11 -8.24
CA ASP A 157 23.08 6.44 -9.38
C ASP A 157 22.18 6.42 -10.63
N SER A 158 20.86 6.29 -10.46
CA SER A 158 19.86 6.13 -11.53
C SER A 158 18.44 6.44 -11.04
N ASP A 159 17.42 6.45 -11.90
CA ASP A 159 16.03 6.62 -11.46
C ASP A 159 15.44 5.30 -10.91
N PRO A 160 15.07 5.22 -9.61
CA PRO A 160 14.48 4.02 -9.01
C PRO A 160 13.10 3.68 -9.60
N PHE A 161 12.44 4.64 -10.23
CA PHE A 161 11.14 4.46 -10.87
C PHE A 161 11.26 4.33 -12.40
N ASN A 162 12.42 3.90 -12.91
CA ASN A 162 12.60 3.70 -14.34
C ASN A 162 13.51 2.52 -14.68
N PHE A 163 13.21 1.85 -15.80
CA PHE A 163 14.05 0.82 -16.40
C PHE A 163 13.71 0.67 -17.88
N ALA A 164 14.61 0.05 -18.66
CA ALA A 164 14.40 -0.12 -20.09
C ALA A 164 13.25 -1.11 -20.36
N GLY A 165 12.12 -0.59 -20.83
CA GLY A 165 10.87 -1.35 -21.03
C GLY A 165 9.68 -0.82 -20.24
N LEU A 166 9.90 0.11 -19.31
CA LEU A 166 8.84 0.83 -18.61
C LEU A 166 8.33 2.02 -19.42
N ASN A 167 7.01 2.16 -19.54
CA ASN A 167 6.35 3.22 -20.28
C ASN A 167 5.25 3.87 -19.42
N TYR A 168 5.31 5.18 -19.25
CA TYR A 168 4.28 5.95 -18.56
C TYR A 168 3.27 6.51 -19.57
N VAL A 169 2.04 5.99 -19.55
CA VAL A 169 1.01 6.31 -20.54
C VAL A 169 0.14 7.46 -20.06
N LYS A 170 0.35 8.64 -20.64
CA LYS A 170 -0.48 9.84 -20.37
C LYS A 170 -1.62 9.96 -21.38
N ASN A 171 -1.40 9.62 -22.64
CA ASN A 171 -2.35 9.81 -23.73
C ASN A 171 -3.47 8.74 -23.73
N THR A 172 -4.71 9.19 -23.94
CA THR A 172 -5.89 8.32 -24.04
C THR A 172 -5.83 7.40 -25.26
N GLU A 173 -5.35 7.86 -26.41
CA GLU A 173 -5.28 7.02 -27.61
C GLU A 173 -4.24 5.90 -27.47
N GLU A 174 -3.12 6.18 -26.79
CA GLU A 174 -2.15 5.16 -26.43
C GLU A 174 -2.75 4.13 -25.47
N SER A 175 -3.43 4.57 -24.42
CA SER A 175 -4.16 3.70 -23.47
C SER A 175 -5.16 2.78 -24.19
N LYS A 176 -5.99 3.31 -25.09
CA LYS A 176 -6.91 2.51 -25.93
C LYS A 176 -6.16 1.50 -26.80
N SER A 177 -5.02 1.88 -27.38
CA SER A 177 -4.23 0.97 -28.20
C SER A 177 -3.75 -0.26 -27.42
N LEU A 178 -3.46 -0.12 -26.11
CA LEU A 178 -3.03 -1.23 -25.25
C LEU A 178 -4.11 -2.30 -25.06
N ASN A 179 -5.39 -1.92 -25.15
CA ASN A 179 -6.50 -2.88 -25.07
C ASN A 179 -6.43 -3.91 -26.20
N ALA A 180 -6.09 -3.48 -27.41
CA ALA A 180 -6.02 -4.33 -28.60
C ALA A 180 -4.70 -5.12 -28.72
N ARG A 181 -3.63 -4.70 -28.04
CA ARG A 181 -2.32 -5.38 -28.09
C ARG A 181 -2.39 -6.76 -27.43
N GLN A 182 -1.71 -7.72 -28.06
CA GLN A 182 -1.45 -9.05 -27.51
C GLN A 182 -0.21 -9.01 -26.60
N GLY A 183 -0.14 -9.94 -25.64
CA GLY A 183 0.99 -10.04 -24.73
C GLY A 183 2.23 -10.72 -25.35
N PRO A 184 3.29 -10.94 -24.57
CA PRO A 184 3.36 -10.67 -23.13
C PRO A 184 3.54 -9.18 -22.82
N MET A 185 2.78 -8.66 -21.84
CA MET A 185 2.97 -7.31 -21.30
C MET A 185 2.33 -7.16 -19.92
N ILE A 186 2.81 -6.18 -19.15
CA ILE A 186 2.24 -5.80 -17.85
C ILE A 186 1.60 -4.41 -17.97
N ILE A 187 0.37 -4.26 -17.48
CA ILE A 187 -0.32 -2.98 -17.37
C ILE A 187 -0.69 -2.73 -15.91
N ILE A 188 -0.08 -1.73 -15.31
CA ILE A 188 -0.46 -1.19 -14.00
C ILE A 188 -1.40 -0.03 -14.25
N SER A 189 -2.61 -0.07 -13.69
CA SER A 189 -3.59 1.00 -13.91
C SER A 189 -4.45 1.25 -12.68
N ALA A 190 -4.85 2.51 -12.50
CA ALA A 190 -5.76 2.94 -11.47
C ALA A 190 -7.23 2.79 -11.94
N SER A 191 -8.19 2.56 -11.04
CA SER A 191 -8.09 2.53 -9.57
C SER A 191 -7.74 1.16 -8.97
N GLY A 192 -7.16 1.15 -7.76
CA GLY A 192 -6.71 -0.08 -7.08
C GLY A 192 -7.81 -1.05 -6.66
N MET A 193 -9.08 -0.60 -6.62
CA MET A 193 -10.25 -1.44 -6.31
C MET A 193 -11.14 -1.71 -7.53
N CYS A 194 -10.69 -1.33 -8.73
CA CYS A 194 -11.41 -1.50 -9.99
C CYS A 194 -12.76 -0.77 -10.08
N GLU A 195 -13.04 0.22 -9.22
CA GLU A 195 -14.34 0.94 -9.22
C GLU A 195 -14.46 1.97 -10.36
N GLY A 196 -13.35 2.23 -11.06
CA GLY A 196 -13.30 3.20 -12.15
C GLY A 196 -11.87 3.46 -12.61
N GLY A 197 -11.73 4.39 -13.55
CA GLY A 197 -10.46 4.72 -14.20
C GLY A 197 -10.15 3.83 -15.40
N ARG A 198 -8.92 3.89 -15.90
CA ARG A 198 -8.51 3.16 -17.11
C ARG A 198 -8.50 1.64 -16.90
N ILE A 199 -8.33 1.18 -15.65
CA ILE A 199 -8.33 -0.25 -15.33
C ILE A 199 -9.63 -0.96 -15.75
N THR A 200 -10.79 -0.31 -15.64
CA THR A 200 -12.07 -0.95 -16.01
C THR A 200 -12.13 -1.24 -17.50
N HIS A 201 -11.58 -0.36 -18.34
CA HIS A 201 -11.44 -0.61 -19.77
C HIS A 201 -10.49 -1.77 -20.05
N HIS A 202 -9.32 -1.81 -19.40
CA HIS A 202 -8.39 -2.95 -19.55
C HIS A 202 -9.04 -4.28 -19.14
N LEU A 203 -9.82 -4.27 -18.05
CA LEU A 203 -10.55 -5.45 -17.57
C LEU A 203 -11.56 -5.94 -18.60
N ILE A 204 -12.39 -5.07 -19.19
CA ILE A 204 -13.37 -5.45 -20.22
C ILE A 204 -12.71 -6.19 -21.39
N HIS A 205 -11.51 -5.77 -21.80
CA HIS A 205 -10.79 -6.38 -22.92
C HIS A 205 -9.97 -7.62 -22.54
N SER A 206 -9.86 -7.96 -21.25
CA SER A 206 -8.90 -8.96 -20.78
C SER A 206 -9.47 -10.02 -19.85
N ILE A 207 -10.54 -9.72 -19.11
CA ILE A 207 -11.05 -10.55 -18.00
C ILE A 207 -11.64 -11.87 -18.48
N GLU A 208 -12.17 -11.90 -19.70
CA GLU A 208 -12.73 -13.10 -20.31
C GLU A 208 -11.68 -13.97 -21.02
N ASN A 209 -10.40 -13.58 -21.07
CA ASN A 209 -9.37 -14.45 -21.64
C ASN A 209 -8.67 -15.25 -20.53
N GLY A 210 -8.76 -16.57 -20.57
CA GLY A 210 -8.16 -17.47 -19.56
C GLY A 210 -6.63 -17.53 -19.57
N ASP A 211 -5.99 -17.00 -20.60
CA ASP A 211 -4.53 -16.85 -20.65
C ASP A 211 -4.06 -15.58 -19.96
N ASN A 212 -4.93 -14.58 -19.82
CA ASN A 212 -4.59 -13.36 -19.09
C ASN A 212 -4.56 -13.57 -17.59
N ILE A 213 -3.83 -12.68 -16.93
CA ILE A 213 -3.60 -12.69 -15.49
C ILE A 213 -4.06 -11.36 -14.92
N ILE A 214 -4.80 -11.39 -13.81
CA ILE A 214 -5.16 -10.21 -13.03
C ILE A 214 -4.56 -10.38 -11.63
N ILE A 215 -3.74 -9.43 -11.22
CA ILE A 215 -3.06 -9.43 -9.93
C ILE A 215 -3.64 -8.33 -9.07
N ILE A 216 -4.40 -8.71 -8.05
CA ILE A 216 -4.92 -7.77 -7.06
C ILE A 216 -3.81 -7.45 -6.06
N SER A 217 -3.36 -6.19 -6.02
CA SER A 217 -2.17 -5.78 -5.27
C SER A 217 -2.45 -5.12 -3.92
N GLY A 218 -3.69 -5.12 -3.42
CA GLY A 218 -4.03 -4.42 -2.17
C GLY A 218 -5.44 -4.72 -1.65
N PHE A 219 -5.79 -4.11 -0.51
CA PHE A 219 -7.11 -4.28 0.12
C PHE A 219 -8.26 -3.97 -0.85
N GLN A 220 -9.32 -4.76 -0.74
CA GLN A 220 -10.53 -4.62 -1.54
C GLN A 220 -11.72 -4.49 -0.61
N ALA A 221 -12.32 -3.29 -0.57
CA ALA A 221 -13.47 -3.03 0.27
C ALA A 221 -14.68 -3.88 -0.19
N ARG A 222 -15.55 -4.22 0.77
CA ARG A 222 -16.76 -5.01 0.49
C ARG A 222 -17.64 -4.29 -0.54
N GLY A 223 -18.14 -5.04 -1.52
CA GLY A 223 -19.03 -4.52 -2.56
C GLY A 223 -18.34 -4.05 -3.84
N THR A 224 -17.03 -3.76 -3.79
CA THR A 224 -16.25 -3.32 -4.96
C THR A 224 -16.11 -4.41 -6.03
N LEU A 225 -15.91 -4.00 -7.28
CA LEU A 225 -15.60 -4.88 -8.40
C LEU A 225 -14.32 -5.68 -8.12
N GLY A 226 -13.27 -5.03 -7.65
CA GLY A 226 -12.01 -5.70 -7.33
C GLY A 226 -12.18 -6.78 -6.25
N ARG A 227 -13.07 -6.58 -5.26
CA ARG A 227 -13.44 -7.63 -4.30
C ARG A 227 -14.13 -8.81 -4.96
N LYS A 228 -15.10 -8.58 -5.85
CA LYS A 228 -15.82 -9.65 -6.57
C LYS A 228 -14.89 -10.46 -7.47
N ILE A 229 -13.93 -9.80 -8.12
CA ILE A 229 -12.89 -10.44 -8.93
C ILE A 229 -11.97 -11.28 -8.04
N LEU A 230 -11.51 -10.72 -6.91
CA LEU A 230 -10.66 -11.41 -5.94
C LEU A 230 -11.33 -12.69 -5.37
N GLU A 231 -12.64 -12.61 -5.11
CA GLU A 231 -13.47 -13.75 -4.68
C GLU A 231 -13.79 -14.74 -5.82
N LYS A 232 -13.27 -14.51 -7.02
CA LYS A 232 -13.43 -15.36 -8.21
C LYS A 232 -14.89 -15.61 -8.55
N THR A 233 -15.72 -14.58 -8.42
CA THR A 233 -17.12 -14.63 -8.86
C THR A 233 -17.17 -14.98 -10.35
N LYS A 234 -18.02 -15.92 -10.76
CA LYS A 234 -18.07 -16.38 -12.17
C LYS A 234 -18.35 -15.26 -13.17
N LYS A 235 -19.14 -14.28 -12.75
CA LYS A 235 -19.59 -13.14 -13.57
C LYS A 235 -19.51 -11.87 -12.76
N VAL A 236 -19.11 -10.78 -13.41
CA VAL A 236 -19.03 -9.45 -12.81
C VAL A 236 -19.61 -8.42 -13.76
N TRP A 237 -20.19 -7.37 -13.19
CA TRP A 237 -20.69 -6.23 -13.94
C TRP A 237 -19.60 -5.16 -14.03
N ILE A 238 -19.29 -4.72 -15.24
CA ILE A 238 -18.37 -3.60 -15.49
C ILE A 238 -19.11 -2.62 -16.39
N PHE A 239 -19.31 -1.40 -15.90
CA PHE A 239 -20.28 -0.46 -16.47
C PHE A 239 -21.69 -1.09 -16.53
N ASN A 240 -22.26 -1.26 -17.72
CA ASN A 240 -23.61 -1.75 -17.92
C ASN A 240 -23.66 -3.18 -18.49
N ASP A 241 -22.51 -3.84 -18.64
CA ASP A 241 -22.40 -5.16 -19.24
C ASP A 241 -21.85 -6.19 -18.25
N GLU A 242 -22.25 -7.45 -18.44
CA GLU A 242 -21.82 -8.59 -17.65
C GLU A 242 -20.69 -9.34 -18.37
N TYR A 243 -19.62 -9.67 -17.65
CA TYR A 243 -18.44 -10.36 -18.17
C TYR A 243 -18.13 -11.62 -17.38
N GLU A 244 -17.69 -12.68 -18.06
CA GLU A 244 -17.22 -13.91 -17.42
C GLU A 244 -15.79 -13.76 -16.89
N VAL A 245 -15.58 -14.08 -15.61
CA VAL A 245 -14.24 -14.07 -15.03
C VAL A 245 -13.52 -15.36 -15.39
N ARG A 246 -12.80 -15.34 -16.53
CA ARG A 246 -11.99 -16.47 -17.00
C ARG A 246 -10.50 -16.27 -16.78
N ALA A 247 -10.04 -15.03 -16.71
CA ALA A 247 -8.65 -14.69 -16.42
C ALA A 247 -8.18 -15.27 -15.08
N LYS A 248 -6.88 -15.58 -14.99
CA LYS A 248 -6.27 -16.15 -13.79
C LYS A 248 -6.09 -15.05 -12.74
N ILE A 249 -6.78 -15.20 -11.60
CA ILE A 249 -6.76 -14.20 -10.53
C ILE A 249 -5.73 -14.58 -9.46
N TYR A 250 -4.81 -13.66 -9.18
CA TYR A 250 -3.80 -13.75 -8.11
C TYR A 250 -3.95 -12.59 -7.13
N PHE A 251 -3.51 -12.79 -5.90
CA PHE A 251 -3.54 -11.78 -4.85
C PHE A 251 -2.18 -11.60 -4.21
N MET A 252 -1.66 -10.37 -4.26
CA MET A 252 -0.40 -9.97 -3.65
C MET A 252 -0.65 -9.16 -2.38
N GLY A 253 -1.20 -9.83 -1.36
CA GLY A 253 -1.55 -9.18 -0.09
C GLY A 253 -0.37 -8.59 0.68
N GLY A 254 0.86 -9.07 0.41
CA GLY A 254 2.09 -8.58 1.04
C GLY A 254 2.53 -7.19 0.59
N LEU A 255 1.78 -6.52 -0.28
CA LEU A 255 2.08 -5.15 -0.67
C LEU A 255 1.43 -4.10 0.23
N SER A 256 0.45 -4.43 1.07
CA SER A 256 -0.28 -3.45 1.92
C SER A 256 0.67 -2.45 2.59
N ALA A 257 0.29 -1.17 2.56
CA ALA A 257 1.08 -0.08 3.13
C ALA A 257 0.84 0.09 4.64
N HIS A 258 -0.22 -0.53 5.18
CA HIS A 258 -0.51 -0.51 6.60
C HIS A 258 0.30 -1.57 7.35
N ALA A 259 0.74 -1.22 8.55
CA ALA A 259 1.30 -2.12 9.54
C ALA A 259 0.35 -3.30 9.80
N ASP A 260 0.88 -4.51 9.83
CA ASP A 260 0.12 -5.67 10.25
C ASP A 260 0.04 -5.80 11.77
N SER A 261 -0.67 -6.79 12.27
CA SER A 261 -0.81 -7.03 13.70
C SER A 261 0.54 -7.18 14.44
N ASN A 262 1.53 -7.84 13.82
CA ASN A 262 2.85 -7.98 14.44
C ASN A 262 3.63 -6.67 14.42
N ASP A 263 3.53 -5.91 13.32
CA ASP A 263 4.15 -4.58 13.19
C ASP A 263 3.57 -3.61 14.24
N LEU A 264 2.25 -3.60 14.42
CA LEU A 264 1.57 -2.76 15.42
C LEU A 264 1.96 -3.13 16.86
N VAL A 265 2.02 -4.43 17.17
CA VAL A 265 2.48 -4.91 18.49
C VAL A 265 3.96 -4.55 18.72
N ASP A 266 4.83 -4.73 17.73
CA ASP A 266 6.25 -4.33 17.81
C ASP A 266 6.40 -2.81 17.99
N TYR A 267 5.57 -2.01 17.31
CA TYR A 267 5.55 -0.56 17.45
C TYR A 267 5.20 -0.14 18.89
N VAL A 268 4.15 -0.73 19.47
CA VAL A 268 3.76 -0.47 20.87
C VAL A 268 4.86 -0.91 21.83
N LYS A 269 5.49 -2.08 21.62
CA LYS A 269 6.61 -2.56 22.46
C LYS A 269 7.76 -1.57 22.51
N LYS A 270 8.14 -0.98 21.38
CA LYS A 270 9.27 -0.05 21.30
C LYS A 270 8.90 1.36 21.81
N THR A 271 7.63 1.73 21.68
CA THR A 271 7.07 3.02 22.14
C THR A 271 6.88 3.03 23.66
N ASN A 272 6.46 1.91 24.25
CA ASN A 272 6.19 1.82 25.69
C ASN A 272 7.49 1.63 26.50
N ASN A 273 7.95 2.72 27.13
CA ASN A 273 9.07 2.71 28.07
C ASN A 273 8.64 2.85 29.55
N GLY A 274 7.36 2.56 29.85
CA GLY A 274 6.78 2.66 31.20
C GLY A 274 6.08 3.98 31.50
N ARG A 275 6.17 4.99 30.62
CA ARG A 275 5.40 6.24 30.73
C ARG A 275 3.99 6.15 30.13
N LEU A 276 3.79 5.26 29.15
CA LEU A 276 2.54 5.13 28.41
C LEU A 276 1.40 4.73 29.35
N LYS A 277 0.37 5.58 29.43
CA LYS A 277 -0.77 5.38 30.33
C LYS A 277 -1.90 4.62 29.65
N LYS A 278 -2.17 4.94 28.37
CA LYS A 278 -3.28 4.35 27.63
C LYS A 278 -3.08 4.41 26.12
N ILE A 279 -3.61 3.41 25.42
CA ILE A 279 -3.67 3.33 23.96
C ILE A 279 -5.14 3.39 23.53
N TYR A 280 -5.44 4.17 22.50
CA TYR A 280 -6.76 4.23 21.87
C TYR A 280 -6.67 3.70 20.45
N LEU A 281 -7.39 2.61 20.17
CA LEU A 281 -7.41 1.96 18.87
C LEU A 281 -8.51 2.57 18.00
N ILE A 282 -8.12 3.09 16.84
CA ILE A 282 -8.99 3.73 15.85
C ILE A 282 -8.73 3.17 14.45
N HIS A 283 -9.44 3.67 13.44
CA HIS A 283 -9.17 3.39 12.02
C HIS A 283 -9.00 1.90 11.71
N GLY A 284 -10.05 1.11 11.96
CA GLY A 284 -10.11 -0.31 11.65
C GLY A 284 -11.52 -0.85 11.88
N ASP A 285 -11.83 -2.00 11.28
CA ASP A 285 -13.07 -2.72 11.58
C ASP A 285 -13.06 -3.18 13.05
N ILE A 286 -14.24 -3.26 13.68
CA ILE A 286 -14.35 -3.54 15.11
C ILE A 286 -13.69 -4.87 15.49
N GLU A 287 -13.77 -5.88 14.63
CA GLU A 287 -13.14 -7.17 14.87
C GLU A 287 -11.61 -7.10 14.85
N GLU A 288 -11.03 -6.25 13.99
CA GLU A 288 -9.58 -6.04 13.90
C GLU A 288 -9.07 -5.27 15.14
N ALA A 289 -9.82 -4.25 15.58
CA ALA A 289 -9.52 -3.49 16.79
C ALA A 289 -9.58 -4.37 18.05
N ILE A 290 -10.61 -5.21 18.20
CA ILE A 290 -10.74 -6.17 19.32
C ILE A 290 -9.58 -7.17 19.31
N ALA A 291 -9.22 -7.70 18.13
CA ALA A 291 -8.12 -8.65 18.02
C ALA A 291 -6.77 -8.02 18.41
N LEU A 292 -6.54 -6.75 18.05
CA LEU A 292 -5.34 -6.02 18.46
C LEU A 292 -5.35 -5.69 19.95
N GLN A 293 -6.48 -5.22 20.50
CA GLN A 293 -6.65 -4.94 21.92
C GLN A 293 -6.23 -6.15 22.76
N GLY A 294 -6.77 -7.34 22.46
CA GLY A 294 -6.44 -8.56 23.21
C GLY A 294 -4.94 -8.93 23.14
N LYS A 295 -4.26 -8.63 22.02
CA LYS A 295 -2.80 -8.83 21.92
C LYS A 295 -2.02 -7.80 22.72
N LEU A 296 -2.45 -6.55 22.72
CA LEU A 296 -1.80 -5.47 23.48
C LEU A 296 -1.98 -5.65 24.99
N GLU A 297 -3.18 -5.99 25.45
CA GLU A 297 -3.47 -6.24 26.87
C GLU A 297 -2.76 -7.49 27.43
N SER A 298 -2.29 -8.39 26.56
CA SER A 298 -1.43 -9.51 26.98
C SER A 298 0.00 -9.09 27.31
N MET A 299 0.38 -7.84 27.00
CA MET A 299 1.67 -7.27 27.34
C MET A 299 1.64 -6.61 28.72
N ASP A 300 2.74 -6.71 29.45
CA ASP A 300 2.87 -6.05 30.75
C ASP A 300 2.73 -4.52 30.63
N ASN A 301 1.93 -3.93 31.51
CA ASN A 301 1.72 -2.47 31.62
C ASN A 301 1.21 -1.81 30.33
N VAL A 302 0.26 -2.46 29.65
CA VAL A 302 -0.46 -1.87 28.52
C VAL A 302 -1.97 -1.89 28.79
N ASP A 303 -2.58 -0.71 28.75
CA ASP A 303 -4.03 -0.51 28.79
C ASP A 303 -4.48 0.02 27.42
N ALA A 304 -5.34 -0.72 26.73
CA ALA A 304 -5.84 -0.38 25.40
C ALA A 304 -7.37 -0.28 25.41
N ASP A 305 -7.92 0.72 24.75
CA ASP A 305 -9.35 0.99 24.65
C ASP A 305 -9.77 1.23 23.19
N ILE A 306 -11.02 0.89 22.88
CA ILE A 306 -11.61 1.05 21.55
C ILE A 306 -12.75 2.07 21.67
N PRO A 307 -12.46 3.37 21.51
CA PRO A 307 -13.48 4.40 21.68
C PRO A 307 -14.54 4.31 20.57
N GLN A 308 -15.81 4.42 20.97
CA GLN A 308 -16.90 4.61 20.02
C GLN A 308 -16.82 5.99 19.36
N SER A 309 -17.38 6.10 18.16
CA SER A 309 -17.53 7.39 17.48
C SER A 309 -18.29 8.38 18.38
N MET A 310 -17.84 9.63 18.39
CA MET A 310 -18.36 10.72 19.26
C MET A 310 -18.02 10.61 20.76
N THR A 311 -17.24 9.61 21.18
CA THR A 311 -16.75 9.55 22.56
C THR A 311 -15.75 10.68 22.83
N GLN A 312 -15.91 11.36 23.97
CA GLN A 312 -14.95 12.33 24.49
C GLN A 312 -14.09 11.66 25.56
N ILE A 313 -12.78 11.81 25.42
CA ILE A 313 -11.79 11.24 26.33
C ILE A 313 -11.08 12.37 27.05
N ASN A 314 -11.03 12.30 28.37
CA ASN A 314 -10.24 13.22 29.19
C ASN A 314 -8.84 12.64 29.35
N VAL A 315 -7.90 13.16 28.55
CA VAL A 315 -6.46 12.88 28.65
C VAL A 315 -5.79 13.90 29.54
#